data_AF-A0AAW9QYC3-F1
#
_entry.id   AF-A0AAW9QYC3-F1
#
_cell.length_a   1.000
_cell.length_b   1.000
_cell.length_c   1.000
_cell.angle_alpha   90.00
_cell.angle_beta   90.00
_cell.angle_gamma   90.00
#
_symmetry.space_group_name_H-M   'P 1'
#
loop_
_entity.id
_entity.type
_entity.pdbx_description
1 polymer ?
#
loop_
_entity_poly.entity_id
_entity_poly.type
_entity_poly.pdbx_seq_one_letter_code
_entity_poly.pdbx_strand_id
1 'polypeptide(L)'
;MSRTISITNQDLIQQLKFSGKISEIIEGIIARKIITEAAAEAGIKNAIAELQQGADQFRLANQLHNAKDTWDWLGKRGLSLDDFEAIVQFNLLSGKLAQHLFANKIDPYFVEHQLDYTGAVIYEVVLADEAMAMELYESIQEEEIGFHEVARRYIEDVELRRKGGYRGIVYRKDLRPNISAVVFASDSQRLLKPLLGDRGFHLIFVEEIVQPKLTEELVLQIGVDLFGRWIEEKLQEVEFELGN
;
A
#
# COMPACT_ATOMS: atom_id res chain seq x y z
N MET A 1 28.18 34.70 -7.08
CA MET A 1 28.35 34.71 -5.61
C MET A 1 27.26 33.82 -5.03
N SER A 2 27.61 32.63 -4.54
CA SER A 2 26.64 31.73 -3.88
C SER A 2 26.29 32.29 -2.50
N ARG A 3 25.02 32.63 -2.29
CA ARG A 3 24.50 33.07 -0.99
C ARG A 3 24.50 31.86 -0.05
N THR A 4 25.28 31.90 1.01
CA THR A 4 25.32 30.85 2.03
C THR A 4 24.38 31.22 3.16
N ILE A 5 23.47 30.33 3.54
CA ILE A 5 22.56 30.46 4.68
C ILE A 5 22.98 29.41 5.70
N SER A 6 23.27 29.84 6.93
CA SER A 6 23.58 28.91 8.04
C SER A 6 22.27 28.44 8.68
N ILE A 7 22.13 27.14 8.89
CA ILE A 7 20.99 26.51 9.57
C ILE A 7 21.54 25.80 10.81
N THR A 8 20.97 26.08 11.98
CA THR A 8 21.37 25.47 13.26
C THR A 8 20.39 24.38 13.71
N ASN A 9 20.80 23.54 14.67
CA ASN A 9 19.89 22.56 15.28
C ASN A 9 18.68 23.23 15.95
N GLN A 10 18.85 24.45 16.48
CA GLN A 10 17.77 25.19 17.08
C GLN A 10 16.74 25.63 16.03
N ASP A 11 17.20 26.04 14.84
CA ASP A 11 16.32 26.35 13.70
C ASP A 11 15.55 25.10 13.25
N LEU A 12 16.19 23.93 13.23
CA LEU A 12 15.53 22.66 12.92
C LEU A 12 14.44 22.32 13.95
N ILE A 13 14.74 22.42 15.25
CA ILE A 13 13.76 22.16 16.31
C ILE A 13 12.59 23.16 16.24
N GLN A 14 12.87 24.45 16.01
CA GLN A 14 11.82 25.45 15.82
C GLN A 14 10.95 25.14 14.60
N GLN A 15 11.57 24.74 13.48
CA GLN A 15 10.84 24.37 12.28
C GLN A 15 9.97 23.11 12.50
N LEU A 16 10.44 22.13 13.27
CA LEU A 16 9.62 20.96 13.65
C LEU A 16 8.41 21.38 14.49
N LYS A 17 8.57 22.34 15.41
CA LYS A 17 7.45 22.93 16.18
C LYS A 17 6.46 23.62 15.25
N PHE A 18 6.94 24.51 14.39
CA PHE A 18 6.08 25.31 13.51
C PHE A 18 5.36 24.47 12.46
N SER A 19 5.97 23.37 12.02
CA SER A 19 5.34 22.44 11.07
C SER A 19 4.33 21.47 11.73
N GLY A 20 4.23 21.46 13.06
CA GLY A 20 3.35 20.54 13.79
C GLY A 20 3.85 19.07 13.80
N LYS A 21 5.08 18.81 13.35
CA LYS A 21 5.62 17.45 13.18
C LYS A 21 6.23 16.84 14.43
N ILE A 22 6.16 17.52 15.58
CA ILE A 22 6.71 16.98 16.83
C ILE A 22 6.06 15.66 17.23
N SER A 23 4.74 15.51 17.09
CA SER A 23 4.05 14.27 17.46
C SER A 23 4.57 13.08 16.66
N GLU A 24 4.69 13.25 15.33
CA GLU A 24 5.20 12.22 14.41
C GLU A 24 6.61 11.77 14.79
N ILE A 25 7.49 12.71 15.16
CA ILE A 25 8.85 12.38 15.62
C ILE A 25 8.84 11.64 16.97
N ILE A 26 7.98 12.06 17.91
CA ILE A 26 7.83 11.38 19.20
C ILE A 26 7.34 9.94 19.00
N GLU A 27 6.28 9.74 18.21
CA GLU A 27 5.76 8.40 17.89
C GLU A 27 6.84 7.53 17.25
N GLY A 28 7.63 8.08 16.32
CA GLY A 28 8.77 7.37 15.74
C GLY A 28 9.85 6.98 16.75
N ILE A 29 10.12 7.82 17.75
CA ILE A 29 11.05 7.51 18.85
C ILE A 29 10.51 6.39 19.73
N ILE A 30 9.23 6.47 20.12
CA ILE A 30 8.58 5.47 20.97
C ILE A 30 8.53 4.12 20.23
N ALA A 31 8.10 4.11 18.96
CA ALA A 31 8.09 2.91 18.13
C ALA A 31 9.48 2.26 18.06
N ARG A 32 10.54 3.06 17.84
CA ARG A 32 11.93 2.55 17.85
C ARG A 32 12.31 1.90 19.18
N LYS A 33 11.89 2.48 20.31
CA LYS A 33 12.14 1.91 21.64
C LYS A 33 11.38 0.61 21.85
N ILE A 34 10.07 0.59 21.59
CA ILE A 34 9.21 -0.60 21.69
C ILE A 34 9.82 -1.76 20.88
N ILE A 35 10.20 -1.50 19.62
CA ILE A 35 10.81 -2.51 18.74
C ILE A 35 12.13 -3.03 19.34
N THR A 36 12.98 -2.13 19.84
CA THR A 36 14.28 -2.51 20.39
C THR A 36 14.12 -3.35 21.66
N GLU A 37 13.21 -2.97 22.54
CA GLU A 37 12.89 -3.68 23.79
C GLU A 37 12.29 -5.06 23.51
N ALA A 38 11.26 -5.13 22.66
CA ALA A 38 10.63 -6.40 22.28
C ALA A 38 11.62 -7.36 21.58
N ALA A 39 12.50 -6.84 20.72
CA ALA A 39 13.55 -7.64 20.11
C ALA A 39 14.56 -8.18 21.14
N ALA A 40 14.93 -7.37 22.13
CA ALA A 40 15.81 -7.80 23.22
C ALA A 40 15.17 -8.88 24.10
N GLU A 41 13.90 -8.73 24.46
CA GLU A 41 13.13 -9.72 25.23
C GLU A 41 12.99 -11.04 24.47
N ALA A 42 12.79 -10.99 23.16
CA ALA A 42 12.75 -12.16 22.29
C ALA A 42 14.14 -12.76 22.00
N GLY A 43 15.22 -12.16 22.53
CA GLY A 43 16.60 -12.62 22.32
C GLY A 43 17.12 -12.43 20.90
N ILE A 44 16.48 -11.56 20.11
CA ILE A 44 16.83 -11.29 18.71
C ILE A 44 18.08 -10.40 18.67
N LYS A 45 19.09 -10.84 17.92
CA LYS A 45 20.34 -10.10 17.73
C LYS A 45 20.74 -10.12 16.26
N ASN A 46 21.51 -9.11 15.87
CA ASN A 46 22.13 -9.06 14.55
C ASN A 46 23.54 -9.65 14.60
N ALA A 47 23.82 -10.58 13.70
CA ALA A 47 25.17 -11.04 13.42
C ALA A 47 25.87 -10.06 12.47
N ILE A 48 27.20 -9.99 12.56
CA ILE A 48 28.02 -9.08 11.75
C ILE A 48 27.81 -9.32 10.25
N ALA A 49 27.71 -10.58 9.82
CA ALA A 49 27.46 -10.91 8.42
C ALA A 49 26.12 -10.35 7.90
N GLU A 50 25.09 -10.33 8.74
CA GLU A 50 23.78 -9.79 8.38
C GLU A 50 23.81 -8.26 8.30
N LEU A 51 24.59 -7.59 9.15
CA LEU A 51 24.79 -6.13 9.07
C LEU A 51 25.40 -5.71 7.74
N GLN A 52 26.41 -6.45 7.27
CA GLN A 52 27.02 -6.19 5.96
C GLN A 52 25.99 -6.37 4.84
N GLN A 53 25.23 -7.48 4.86
CA GLN A 53 24.19 -7.72 3.86
C GLN A 53 23.09 -6.65 3.90
N GLY A 54 22.65 -6.24 5.08
CA GLY A 54 21.66 -5.18 5.23
C GLY A 54 22.16 -3.83 4.74
N ALA A 55 23.43 -3.50 4.96
CA ALA A 55 24.04 -2.29 4.41
C ALA A 55 24.08 -2.32 2.88
N ASP A 56 24.39 -3.47 2.28
CA ASP A 56 24.43 -3.64 0.82
C ASP A 56 23.03 -3.57 0.20
N GLN A 57 22.03 -4.18 0.84
CA GLN A 57 20.63 -4.06 0.44
C GLN A 57 20.12 -2.61 0.57
N PHE A 58 20.48 -1.91 1.65
CA PHE A 58 20.12 -0.51 1.83
C PHE A 58 20.71 0.35 0.71
N ARG A 59 21.99 0.14 0.37
CA ARG A 59 22.65 0.84 -0.74
C ARG A 59 21.95 0.56 -2.06
N LEU A 60 21.63 -0.70 -2.35
CA LEU A 60 20.92 -1.08 -3.57
C LEU A 60 19.55 -0.39 -3.68
N ALA A 61 18.77 -0.42 -2.60
CA ALA A 61 17.44 0.21 -2.54
C ALA A 61 17.50 1.74 -2.72
N ASN A 62 18.59 2.37 -2.29
CA ASN A 62 18.83 3.81 -2.44
C ASN A 62 19.67 4.17 -3.68
N GLN A 63 19.96 3.21 -4.57
CA GLN A 63 20.78 3.41 -5.78
C GLN A 63 22.19 3.97 -5.49
N LEU A 64 22.78 3.54 -4.38
CA LEU A 64 24.12 3.95 -3.93
C LEU A 64 25.14 2.92 -4.45
N HIS A 65 25.65 3.14 -5.67
CA HIS A 65 26.46 2.14 -6.37
C HIS A 65 27.92 2.11 -5.93
N ASN A 66 28.39 3.14 -5.24
CA ASN A 66 29.77 3.22 -4.77
C ASN A 66 29.89 3.99 -3.43
N ALA A 67 31.09 4.00 -2.87
CA ALA A 67 31.37 4.68 -1.60
C ALA A 67 31.11 6.19 -1.67
N LYS A 68 31.42 6.84 -2.79
CA LYS A 68 31.18 8.28 -2.98
C LYS A 68 29.68 8.60 -2.97
N ASP A 69 28.87 7.81 -3.67
CA ASP A 69 27.41 7.97 -3.67
C ASP A 69 26.84 7.86 -2.25
N THR A 70 27.38 6.91 -1.45
CA THR A 70 26.98 6.74 -0.05
C THR A 70 27.34 7.97 0.78
N TRP A 71 28.57 8.48 0.68
CA TRP A 71 29.00 9.69 1.39
C TRP A 71 28.20 10.93 0.98
N ASP A 72 27.94 11.11 -0.31
CA ASP A 72 27.14 12.22 -0.82
C ASP A 72 25.69 12.13 -0.32
N TRP A 73 25.12 10.93 -0.23
CA TRP A 73 23.78 10.69 0.32
C TRP A 73 23.71 11.00 1.82
N LEU A 74 24.73 10.58 2.59
CA LEU A 74 24.84 10.89 4.02
C LEU A 74 24.98 12.39 4.25
N GLY A 75 25.88 13.05 3.51
CA GLY A 75 26.13 14.49 3.62
C GLY A 75 24.89 15.33 3.31
N LYS A 76 24.11 14.96 2.28
CA LYS A 76 22.84 15.62 1.94
C LYS A 76 21.78 15.50 3.04
N ARG A 77 21.88 14.49 3.89
CA ARG A 77 20.91 14.18 4.95
C ARG A 77 21.41 14.54 6.35
N GLY A 78 22.64 15.07 6.46
CA GLY A 78 23.25 15.38 7.74
C GLY A 78 23.53 14.15 8.60
N LEU A 79 23.75 12.98 7.98
CA LEU A 79 24.01 11.73 8.67
C LEU A 79 25.51 11.43 8.71
N SER A 80 25.97 10.87 9.82
CA SER A 80 27.30 10.29 9.95
C SER A 80 27.32 8.82 9.49
N LEU A 81 28.52 8.23 9.44
CA LEU A 81 28.66 6.80 9.18
C LEU A 81 28.09 5.96 10.34
N ASP A 82 28.21 6.45 11.58
CA ASP A 82 27.65 5.78 12.75
C ASP A 82 26.12 5.80 12.72
N ASP A 83 25.51 6.91 12.25
CA ASP A 83 24.07 6.99 12.05
C ASP A 83 23.60 6.00 10.97
N PHE A 84 24.37 5.88 9.89
CA PHE A 84 24.11 4.89 8.85
C PHE A 84 24.14 3.47 9.40
N GLU A 85 25.15 3.12 10.20
CA GLU A 85 25.23 1.81 10.83
C GLU A 85 24.03 1.58 11.77
N ALA A 86 23.67 2.57 12.58
CA ALA A 86 22.53 2.49 13.49
C ALA A 86 21.19 2.30 12.75
N ILE A 87 21.03 2.92 11.57
CA ILE A 87 19.86 2.72 10.69
C ILE A 87 19.82 1.28 10.18
N VAL A 88 20.94 0.76 9.67
CA VAL A 88 21.01 -0.62 9.16
C VAL A 88 20.75 -1.63 10.27
N GLN A 89 21.38 -1.46 11.43
CA GLN A 89 21.16 -2.30 12.60
C GLN A 89 19.68 -2.32 13.01
N PHE A 90 19.06 -1.14 13.10
CA PHE A 90 17.65 -1.03 13.49
C PHE A 90 16.71 -1.67 12.46
N ASN A 91 16.92 -1.42 11.16
CA ASN A 91 16.08 -1.99 10.11
C ASN A 91 16.11 -3.52 10.11
N LEU A 92 17.31 -4.11 10.27
CA LEU A 92 17.47 -5.56 10.37
C LEU A 92 16.80 -6.13 11.61
N LEU A 93 16.98 -5.45 12.76
CA LEU A 93 16.36 -5.88 14.02
C LEU A 93 14.83 -5.85 13.92
N SER A 94 14.29 -4.76 13.37
CA SER A 94 12.86 -4.55 13.13
C SER A 94 12.27 -5.63 12.22
N GLY A 95 12.92 -5.90 11.07
CA GLY A 95 12.48 -6.95 10.14
C GLY A 95 12.49 -8.35 10.77
N LYS A 96 13.51 -8.68 11.56
CA LYS A 96 13.57 -9.95 12.30
C LYS A 96 12.49 -10.06 13.36
N LEU A 97 12.23 -8.99 14.09
CA LEU A 97 11.15 -8.96 15.07
C LEU A 97 9.79 -9.17 14.39
N ALA A 98 9.53 -8.48 13.27
CA ALA A 98 8.31 -8.66 12.50
C ALA A 98 8.14 -10.13 12.05
N GLN A 99 9.21 -10.73 11.51
CA GLN A 99 9.20 -12.14 11.14
C GLN A 99 8.94 -13.06 12.34
N HIS A 100 9.60 -12.82 13.47
CA HIS A 100 9.42 -13.61 14.68
C HIS A 100 7.98 -13.56 15.21
N LEU A 101 7.35 -12.37 15.20
CA LEU A 101 6.02 -12.15 15.75
C LEU A 101 4.88 -12.60 14.84
N PHE A 102 5.08 -12.55 13.51
CA PHE A 102 3.97 -12.65 12.56
C PHE A 102 4.13 -13.71 11.47
N ALA A 103 5.31 -14.33 11.27
CA ALA A 103 5.49 -15.30 10.18
C ALA A 103 4.47 -16.46 10.23
N ASN A 104 4.14 -16.96 11.42
CA ASN A 104 3.14 -18.02 11.62
C ASN A 104 1.68 -17.52 11.65
N LYS A 105 1.46 -16.21 11.55
CA LYS A 105 0.12 -15.58 11.53
C LYS A 105 -0.31 -15.17 10.13
N ILE A 106 0.61 -15.15 9.16
CA ILE A 106 0.32 -14.75 7.77
C ILE A 106 -0.69 -15.70 7.13
N ASP A 107 -0.47 -17.02 7.16
CA ASP A 107 -1.39 -17.96 6.52
C ASP A 107 -2.80 -17.92 7.14
N PRO A 108 -2.96 -17.97 8.49
CA PRO A 108 -4.29 -17.83 9.09
C PRO A 108 -4.96 -16.50 8.75
N TYR A 109 -4.20 -15.40 8.76
CA TYR A 109 -4.72 -14.08 8.43
C TYR A 109 -5.20 -14.02 6.99
N PHE A 110 -4.42 -14.57 6.05
CA PHE A 110 -4.79 -14.65 4.64
C PHE A 110 -6.09 -15.45 4.43
N VAL A 111 -6.25 -16.58 5.10
CA VAL A 111 -7.48 -17.40 5.01
C VAL A 111 -8.69 -16.64 5.55
N GLU A 112 -8.53 -15.98 6.71
CA GLU A 112 -9.61 -15.19 7.32
C GLU A 112 -10.04 -14.00 6.45
N HIS A 113 -9.08 -13.35 5.77
CA HIS A 113 -9.29 -12.15 4.95
C HIS A 113 -9.29 -12.45 3.46
N GLN A 114 -9.50 -13.71 3.05
CA GLN A 114 -9.35 -14.14 1.65
C GLN A 114 -10.27 -13.35 0.70
N LEU A 115 -11.46 -12.98 1.17
CA LEU A 115 -12.41 -12.19 0.38
C LEU A 115 -11.92 -10.77 0.06
N ASP A 116 -11.06 -10.20 0.91
CA ASP A 116 -10.50 -8.86 0.70
C ASP A 116 -9.44 -8.84 -0.41
N TYR A 117 -8.79 -9.98 -0.62
CA TYR A 117 -7.79 -10.18 -1.67
C TYR A 117 -8.38 -10.71 -2.97
N THR A 118 -9.67 -11.06 -2.98
CA THR A 118 -10.34 -11.50 -4.20
C THR A 118 -10.43 -10.33 -5.18
N GLY A 119 -9.90 -10.53 -6.39
CA GLY A 119 -9.94 -9.55 -7.47
C GLY A 119 -11.05 -9.86 -8.46
N ALA A 120 -11.52 -8.84 -9.18
CA ALA A 120 -12.40 -9.00 -10.33
C ALA A 120 -11.81 -8.26 -11.53
N VAL A 121 -11.76 -8.92 -12.68
CA VAL A 121 -11.44 -8.28 -13.95
C VAL A 121 -12.74 -7.81 -14.57
N ILE A 122 -12.91 -6.48 -14.69
CA ILE A 122 -14.17 -5.90 -15.16
C ILE A 122 -13.98 -4.93 -16.32
N TYR A 123 -15.04 -4.83 -17.12
CA TYR A 123 -15.25 -3.76 -18.08
C TYR A 123 -16.45 -2.93 -17.66
N GLU A 124 -16.37 -1.62 -17.82
CA GLU A 124 -17.39 -0.69 -17.34
C GLU A 124 -17.73 0.37 -18.38
N VAL A 125 -19.04 0.60 -18.54
CA VAL A 125 -19.60 1.79 -19.21
C VAL A 125 -20.51 2.49 -18.21
N VAL A 126 -20.35 3.79 -18.04
CA VAL A 126 -21.21 4.61 -17.16
C VAL A 126 -22.13 5.45 -18.04
N LEU A 127 -23.42 5.34 -17.79
CA LEU A 127 -24.49 6.01 -18.54
C LEU A 127 -25.27 6.93 -17.60
N ALA A 128 -25.70 8.09 -18.09
CA ALA A 128 -26.44 9.04 -17.26
C ALA A 128 -27.90 8.59 -16.99
N ASP A 129 -28.47 7.77 -17.87
CA ASP A 129 -29.89 7.40 -17.87
C ASP A 129 -30.11 5.90 -17.66
N GLU A 130 -31.07 5.55 -16.79
CA GLU A 130 -31.38 4.16 -16.44
C GLU A 130 -32.01 3.39 -17.59
N ALA A 131 -32.94 4.03 -18.31
CA ALA A 131 -33.67 3.38 -19.39
C ALA A 131 -32.73 3.01 -20.54
N MET A 132 -31.83 3.93 -20.89
CA MET A 132 -30.76 3.66 -21.87
C MET A 132 -29.82 2.55 -21.41
N ALA A 133 -29.44 2.51 -20.12
CA ALA A 133 -28.60 1.46 -19.59
C ALA A 133 -29.29 0.09 -19.65
N MET A 134 -30.60 0.05 -19.40
CA MET A 134 -31.39 -1.18 -19.49
C MET A 134 -31.56 -1.65 -20.93
N GLU A 135 -31.87 -0.74 -21.86
CA GLU A 135 -31.96 -1.04 -23.29
C GLU A 135 -30.65 -1.64 -23.81
N LEU A 136 -29.51 -1.01 -23.48
CA LEU A 136 -28.19 -1.53 -23.86
C LEU A 136 -27.86 -2.88 -23.20
N TYR A 137 -28.31 -3.10 -21.96
CA TYR A 137 -28.17 -4.40 -21.30
C TYR A 137 -28.94 -5.49 -22.08
N GLU A 138 -30.20 -5.23 -22.43
CA GLU A 138 -31.04 -6.17 -23.18
C GLU A 138 -30.45 -6.45 -24.58
N SER A 139 -30.08 -5.42 -25.34
CA SER A 139 -29.45 -5.61 -26.67
C SER A 139 -28.13 -6.38 -26.63
N ILE A 140 -27.33 -6.27 -25.55
CA ILE A 140 -26.13 -7.10 -25.40
C ILE A 140 -26.51 -8.56 -25.09
N GLN A 141 -27.52 -8.79 -24.25
CA GLN A 141 -27.99 -10.15 -23.94
C GLN A 141 -28.60 -10.85 -25.17
N GLU A 142 -29.24 -10.09 -26.05
CA GLU A 142 -29.81 -10.57 -27.33
C GLU A 142 -28.77 -10.64 -28.47
N GLU A 143 -27.50 -10.37 -28.18
CA GLU A 143 -26.38 -10.38 -29.13
C GLU A 143 -26.54 -9.39 -30.31
N GLU A 144 -27.41 -8.38 -30.19
CA GLU A 144 -27.61 -7.33 -31.20
C GLU A 144 -26.42 -6.37 -31.28
N ILE A 145 -25.76 -6.15 -30.14
CA ILE A 145 -24.56 -5.30 -30.02
C ILE A 145 -23.56 -5.90 -29.03
N GLY A 146 -22.28 -5.83 -29.34
CA GLY A 146 -21.22 -6.27 -28.42
C GLY A 146 -20.91 -5.21 -27.35
N PHE A 147 -20.51 -5.66 -26.15
CA PHE A 147 -20.13 -4.74 -25.06
C PHE A 147 -19.03 -3.74 -25.49
N HIS A 148 -18.01 -4.20 -26.23
CA HIS A 148 -16.94 -3.31 -26.69
C HIS A 148 -17.43 -2.23 -27.68
N GLU A 149 -18.50 -2.51 -28.43
CA GLU A 149 -19.10 -1.52 -29.31
C GLU A 149 -19.86 -0.47 -28.50
N VAL A 150 -20.61 -0.90 -27.48
CA VAL A 150 -21.23 0.01 -26.49
C VAL A 150 -20.15 0.87 -25.84
N ALA A 151 -19.06 0.27 -25.36
CA ALA A 151 -17.94 1.00 -24.78
C ALA A 151 -17.36 2.05 -25.73
N ARG A 152 -17.21 1.73 -27.01
CA ARG A 152 -16.70 2.66 -28.03
C ARG A 152 -17.66 3.84 -28.28
N ARG A 153 -18.97 3.60 -28.23
CA ARG A 153 -20.01 4.60 -28.51
C ARG A 153 -20.25 5.54 -27.32
N TYR A 154 -20.26 5.01 -26.10
CA TYR A 154 -20.78 5.72 -24.94
C TYR A 154 -19.73 6.14 -23.90
N ILE A 155 -18.51 5.59 -23.91
CA ILE A 155 -17.46 6.04 -22.98
C ILE A 155 -16.87 7.38 -23.46
N GLU A 156 -16.99 8.41 -22.62
CA GLU A 156 -16.45 9.75 -22.89
C GLU A 156 -14.93 9.82 -22.67
N ASP A 157 -14.42 9.16 -21.63
CA ASP A 157 -12.99 9.11 -21.34
C ASP A 157 -12.25 8.41 -22.49
N VAL A 158 -11.34 9.15 -23.13
CA VAL A 158 -10.67 8.71 -24.35
C VAL A 158 -9.81 7.47 -24.12
N GLU A 159 -9.11 7.38 -22.99
CA GLU A 159 -8.21 6.27 -22.70
C GLU A 159 -8.97 5.03 -22.25
N LEU A 160 -10.00 5.19 -21.42
CA LEU A 160 -10.87 4.09 -21.02
C LEU A 160 -11.62 3.52 -22.23
N ARG A 161 -12.12 4.39 -23.12
CA ARG A 161 -12.77 3.98 -24.38
C ARG A 161 -11.81 3.21 -25.29
N ARG A 162 -10.56 3.66 -25.43
CA ARG A 162 -9.52 2.94 -26.21
C ARG A 162 -9.25 1.54 -25.66
N LYS A 163 -9.40 1.36 -24.35
CA LYS A 163 -9.32 0.07 -23.66
C LYS A 163 -10.66 -0.70 -23.65
N GLY A 164 -11.67 -0.22 -24.36
CA GLY A 164 -12.99 -0.88 -24.45
C GLY A 164 -13.73 -0.96 -23.12
N GLY A 165 -13.43 -0.08 -22.17
CA GLY A 165 -14.02 -0.10 -20.82
C GLY A 165 -13.22 -0.89 -19.78
N TYR A 166 -12.08 -1.49 -20.14
CA TYR A 166 -11.28 -2.31 -19.22
C TYR A 166 -10.79 -1.51 -18.00
N ARG A 167 -11.07 -2.03 -16.80
CA ARG A 167 -10.69 -1.42 -15.52
C ARG A 167 -9.50 -2.08 -14.85
N GLY A 168 -8.98 -3.18 -15.39
CA GLY A 168 -7.97 -3.99 -14.70
C GLY A 168 -8.58 -4.89 -13.64
N ILE A 169 -7.72 -5.41 -12.76
CA ILE A 169 -8.15 -6.11 -11.54
C ILE A 169 -8.57 -5.05 -10.52
N VAL A 170 -9.81 -5.11 -10.09
CA VAL A 170 -10.36 -4.30 -9.00
C VAL A 170 -10.65 -5.19 -7.80
N TYR A 171 -10.48 -4.63 -6.59
CA TYR A 171 -10.79 -5.29 -5.33
C TYR A 171 -12.08 -4.75 -4.73
N ARG A 172 -12.60 -5.45 -3.71
CA ARG A 172 -13.85 -5.05 -3.03
C ARG A 172 -13.84 -3.60 -2.55
N LYS A 173 -12.70 -3.12 -2.06
CA LYS A 173 -12.48 -1.76 -1.55
C LYS A 173 -12.44 -0.68 -2.64
N ASP A 174 -12.19 -1.06 -3.88
CA ASP A 174 -12.11 -0.12 -5.01
C ASP A 174 -13.50 0.21 -5.59
N LEU A 175 -14.51 -0.55 -5.19
CA LEU A 175 -15.88 -0.44 -5.67
C LEU A 175 -16.82 0.03 -4.56
N ARG A 176 -17.90 0.72 -4.94
CA ARG A 176 -18.98 1.06 -4.00
C ARG A 176 -19.61 -0.20 -3.42
N PRO A 177 -20.08 -0.19 -2.16
CA PRO A 177 -20.62 -1.39 -1.52
C PRO A 177 -21.72 -2.11 -2.33
N ASN A 178 -22.62 -1.35 -2.96
CA ASN A 178 -23.70 -1.93 -3.78
C ASN A 178 -23.20 -2.56 -5.08
N ILE A 179 -22.18 -1.98 -5.73
CA ILE A 179 -21.56 -2.54 -6.94
C ILE A 179 -20.69 -3.74 -6.58
N SER A 180 -19.86 -3.59 -5.54
CA SER A 180 -18.97 -4.63 -5.01
C SER A 180 -19.73 -5.91 -4.66
N ALA A 181 -20.87 -5.78 -3.97
CA ALA A 181 -21.71 -6.93 -3.62
C ALA A 181 -22.16 -7.73 -4.86
N VAL A 182 -22.57 -7.06 -5.94
CA VAL A 182 -23.07 -7.73 -7.15
C VAL A 182 -21.92 -8.29 -7.99
N VAL A 183 -20.84 -7.53 -8.20
CA VAL A 183 -19.68 -7.98 -8.98
C VAL A 183 -19.08 -9.26 -8.40
N PHE A 184 -18.79 -9.28 -7.10
CA PHE A 184 -18.14 -10.43 -6.47
C PHE A 184 -19.10 -11.58 -6.10
N ALA A 185 -20.41 -11.40 -6.27
CA ALA A 185 -21.39 -12.49 -6.19
C ALA A 185 -21.68 -13.11 -7.57
N SER A 186 -21.09 -12.57 -8.64
CA SER A 186 -21.32 -12.99 -10.02
C SER A 186 -20.31 -14.03 -10.49
N ASP A 187 -20.71 -14.82 -11.48
CA ASP A 187 -19.82 -15.72 -12.22
C ASP A 187 -18.93 -14.94 -13.20
N SER A 188 -17.86 -15.60 -13.66
CA SER A 188 -17.01 -15.08 -14.74
C SER A 188 -17.78 -15.03 -16.07
N GLN A 189 -17.37 -14.12 -16.96
CA GLN A 189 -18.01 -13.84 -18.26
C GLN A 189 -19.48 -13.46 -18.16
N ARG A 190 -19.84 -12.61 -17.19
CA ARG A 190 -21.23 -12.22 -16.92
C ARG A 190 -21.45 -10.73 -17.08
N LEU A 191 -22.46 -10.36 -17.87
CA LEU A 191 -23.00 -9.00 -17.90
C LEU A 191 -23.97 -8.79 -16.72
N LEU A 192 -23.76 -7.73 -15.95
CA LEU A 192 -24.61 -7.35 -14.83
C LEU A 192 -25.73 -6.43 -15.31
N LYS A 193 -26.90 -6.53 -14.66
CA LYS A 193 -27.94 -5.51 -14.80
C LYS A 193 -27.38 -4.14 -14.38
N PRO A 194 -27.84 -3.03 -14.98
CA PRO A 194 -27.36 -1.70 -14.64
C PRO A 194 -27.41 -1.42 -13.13
N LEU A 195 -26.30 -0.93 -12.58
CA LEU A 195 -26.16 -0.64 -11.15
C LEU A 195 -26.00 0.87 -10.93
N LEU A 196 -26.79 1.45 -10.04
CA LEU A 196 -26.64 2.88 -9.70
C LEU A 196 -25.30 3.13 -8.98
N GLY A 197 -24.54 4.11 -9.45
CA GLY A 197 -23.34 4.63 -8.80
C GLY A 197 -23.33 6.16 -8.77
N ASP A 198 -22.20 6.75 -8.37
CA ASP A 198 -22.09 8.21 -8.20
C ASP A 198 -22.22 9.01 -9.49
N ARG A 199 -21.81 8.40 -10.61
CA ARG A 199 -21.68 9.07 -11.90
C ARG A 199 -22.79 8.66 -12.88
N GLY A 200 -23.79 7.92 -12.40
CA GLY A 200 -24.88 7.39 -13.22
C GLY A 200 -25.06 5.88 -13.03
N PHE A 201 -25.55 5.23 -14.07
CA PHE A 201 -25.81 3.79 -14.12
C PHE A 201 -24.62 3.07 -14.76
N HIS A 202 -24.08 2.12 -14.02
CA HIS A 202 -22.92 1.33 -14.39
C HIS A 202 -23.38 0.04 -15.08
N LEU A 203 -23.05 -0.09 -16.35
CA LEU A 203 -23.15 -1.34 -17.10
C LEU A 203 -21.80 -2.04 -17.03
N ILE A 204 -21.76 -3.16 -16.31
CA ILE A 204 -20.52 -3.86 -15.96
C ILE A 204 -20.53 -5.26 -16.55
N PHE A 205 -19.47 -5.60 -17.26
CA PHE A 205 -19.16 -6.97 -17.66
C PHE A 205 -18.04 -7.51 -16.77
N VAL A 206 -18.32 -8.58 -16.04
CA VAL A 206 -17.35 -9.30 -15.21
C VAL A 206 -16.70 -10.35 -16.09
N GLU A 207 -15.44 -10.14 -16.47
CA GLU A 207 -14.68 -11.10 -17.28
C GLU A 207 -14.24 -12.29 -16.43
N GLU A 208 -13.62 -12.02 -15.28
CA GLU A 208 -13.01 -13.04 -14.41
C GLU A 208 -13.14 -12.65 -12.93
N ILE A 209 -13.41 -13.63 -12.07
CA ILE A 209 -13.18 -13.51 -10.63
C ILE A 209 -11.83 -14.17 -10.29
N VAL A 210 -10.85 -13.33 -9.96
CA VAL A 210 -9.48 -13.75 -9.66
C VAL A 210 -9.38 -14.19 -8.22
N GLN A 211 -9.27 -15.50 -8.01
CA GLN A 211 -9.06 -16.07 -6.69
C GLN A 211 -7.65 -15.71 -6.18
N PRO A 212 -7.54 -15.17 -4.95
CA PRO A 212 -6.25 -14.74 -4.45
C PRO A 212 -5.37 -15.95 -4.18
N LYS A 213 -4.07 -15.77 -4.42
CA LYS A 213 -3.04 -16.70 -4.00
C LYS A 213 -2.13 -15.97 -3.05
N LEU A 214 -1.65 -16.70 -2.04
CA LEU A 214 -0.64 -16.19 -1.13
C LEU A 214 0.71 -16.15 -1.86
N THR A 215 0.93 -15.08 -2.62
CA THR A 215 2.18 -14.80 -3.32
C THR A 215 3.21 -14.23 -2.34
N GLU A 216 4.50 -14.27 -2.70
CA GLU A 216 5.56 -13.66 -1.88
C GLU A 216 5.31 -12.18 -1.61
N GLU A 217 4.81 -11.44 -2.61
CA GLU A 217 4.42 -10.03 -2.46
C GLU A 217 3.29 -9.86 -1.44
N LEU A 218 2.26 -10.69 -1.49
CA LEU A 218 1.14 -10.62 -0.56
C LEU A 218 1.55 -11.04 0.87
N VAL A 219 2.46 -12.01 1.00
CA VAL A 219 3.07 -12.38 2.29
C VAL A 219 3.78 -11.18 2.91
N LEU A 220 4.59 -10.46 2.12
CA LEU A 220 5.28 -9.27 2.58
C LEU A 220 4.30 -8.16 2.98
N GLN A 221 3.27 -7.92 2.16
CA GLN A 221 2.25 -6.92 2.45
C GLN A 221 1.50 -7.24 3.76
N ILE A 222 1.01 -8.47 3.93
CA ILE A 222 0.34 -8.90 5.16
C ILE A 222 1.26 -8.76 6.37
N GLY A 223 2.54 -9.13 6.22
CA GLY A 223 3.53 -8.98 7.28
C GLY A 223 3.73 -7.53 7.71
N VAL A 224 3.82 -6.59 6.75
CA VAL A 224 3.91 -5.16 7.01
C VAL A 224 2.64 -4.64 7.71
N ASP A 225 1.46 -5.03 7.23
CA ASP A 225 0.18 -4.58 7.78
C ASP A 225 -0.05 -5.11 9.20
N LEU A 226 0.35 -6.35 9.49
CA LEU A 226 0.28 -6.93 10.84
C LEU A 226 1.27 -6.26 11.79
N PHE A 227 2.51 -6.02 11.34
CA PHE A 227 3.53 -5.39 12.16
C PHE A 227 3.21 -3.92 12.44
N GLY A 228 2.71 -3.18 11.45
CA GLY A 228 2.26 -1.79 11.61
C GLY A 228 1.15 -1.66 12.64
N ARG A 229 0.11 -2.50 12.56
CA ARG A 229 -0.97 -2.54 13.56
C ARG A 229 -0.46 -2.83 14.97
N TRP A 230 0.48 -3.76 15.10
CA TRP A 230 1.09 -4.04 16.41
C TRP A 230 1.84 -2.85 16.99
N ILE A 231 2.55 -2.08 16.15
CA ILE A 231 3.20 -0.83 16.61
C ILE A 231 2.14 0.18 17.04
N GLU A 232 1.08 0.38 16.26
CA GLU A 232 -0.01 1.30 16.59
C GLU A 232 -0.69 0.94 17.92
N GLU A 233 -0.98 -0.35 18.14
CA GLU A 233 -1.52 -0.84 19.40
C GLU A 233 -0.57 -0.54 20.57
N LYS A 234 0.74 -0.81 20.40
CA LYS A 234 1.74 -0.53 21.43
C LYS A 234 1.92 0.96 21.70
N LEU A 235 1.80 1.81 20.68
CA LEU A 235 1.87 3.26 20.85
C LEU A 235 0.71 3.79 21.70
N GLN A 236 -0.48 3.19 21.62
CA GLN A 236 -1.63 3.58 22.44
C GLN A 236 -1.48 3.16 23.91
N GLU A 237 -0.69 2.14 24.20
CA GLU A 237 -0.45 1.64 25.57
C GLU A 237 0.64 2.43 26.33
N VAL A 238 1.44 3.23 25.63
CA VAL A 238 2.60 3.92 26.21
C VAL A 238 2.28 5.37 26.54
N GLU A 239 2.38 5.71 27.83
CA GLU A 239 2.50 7.10 28.26
C GLU A 239 3.96 7.57 28.11
N PHE A 240 4.15 8.79 27.60
CA PHE A 240 5.48 9.38 27.47
C PHE A 240 5.54 10.75 28.17
N GLU A 241 6.71 11.03 28.75
CA GLU A 241 7.05 12.34 29.26
C GLU A 241 8.24 12.89 28.46
N LEU A 242 8.19 14.18 28.09
CA LEU A 242 9.34 14.85 27.52
C LEU A 242 10.32 15.18 28.65
N GLY A 243 11.48 14.52 28.63
CA GLY A 243 12.57 14.86 29.54
C GLY A 243 13.00 16.32 29.34
N ASN A 244 13.12 17.06 30.44
CA ASN A 244 13.59 18.45 30.46
C ASN A 244 15.04 18.58 29.99
#